data_AF-A0A7V3EUI3-F1
#
_entry.id   AF-A0A7V3EUI3-F1
#
_cell.length_a   1.000
_cell.length_b   1.000
_cell.length_c   1.000
_cell.angle_alpha   90.00
_cell.angle_beta   90.00
_cell.angle_gamma   90.00
#
_symmetry.space_group_name_H-M   'P 1'
#
loop_
_entity.id
_entity.type
_entity.pdbx_description
1 polymer ?
#
loop_
_entity_poly.entity_id
_entity_poly.type
_entity_poly.pdbx_seq_one_letter_code
_entity_poly.pdbx_strand_id
1 'polypeptide(L)' 'MGIERKNSLNKKLIVIVGPTASGKTELAIKLAKKFNGEIINADSRQVYKGMDIGTAKPTKDEMKGIPHYLLDV' A
#
# COMPACT_ATOMS: atom_id res chain seq x y z
N MET A 1 -14.46 -26.49 30.36
CA MET A 1 -13.28 -25.83 29.77
C MET A 1 -13.76 -24.96 28.63
N GLY A 2 -13.93 -23.66 28.88
CA GLY A 2 -14.40 -22.71 27.87
C GLY A 2 -13.30 -22.44 26.85
N ILE A 3 -13.66 -22.47 25.57
CA ILE A 3 -12.78 -22.03 24.48
C ILE A 3 -12.73 -20.50 24.58
N GLU A 4 -11.60 -19.95 25.04
CA GLU A 4 -11.33 -18.53 24.94
C GLU A 4 -11.32 -18.15 23.45
N ARG A 5 -12.39 -17.50 22.98
CA ARG A 5 -12.35 -16.78 21.71
C ARG A 5 -11.31 -15.67 21.88
N LYS A 6 -10.14 -15.83 21.25
CA LYS A 6 -9.20 -14.72 21.04
C LYS A 6 -10.02 -13.54 20.52
N ASN A 7 -10.08 -12.44 21.28
CA ASN A 7 -10.56 -11.17 20.77
C ASN A 7 -9.72 -10.84 19.53
N SER A 8 -10.25 -11.10 18.33
CA SER A 8 -9.62 -10.60 17.13
C SER A 8 -9.81 -9.09 17.16
N LEU A 9 -8.79 -8.38 17.63
CA LEU A 9 -8.66 -6.95 17.35
C LEU A 9 -8.72 -6.83 15.83
N ASN A 10 -9.90 -6.49 15.29
CA ASN A 10 -10.09 -6.27 13.87
C ASN A 10 -9.21 -5.09 13.48
N LYS A 11 -8.00 -5.38 13.02
CA LYS A 11 -7.07 -4.37 12.53
C LYS A 11 -7.75 -3.69 11.34
N LYS A 12 -7.95 -2.38 11.45
CA LYS A 12 -8.57 -1.60 10.38
C LYS A 12 -7.62 -1.57 9.18
N LEU A 13 -8.14 -1.93 8.02
CA LEU A 13 -7.42 -1.89 6.75
C LEU A 13 -8.17 -0.96 5.79
N ILE A 14 -7.45 -0.04 5.16
CA ILE A 14 -7.98 0.79 4.08
C ILE A 14 -7.55 0.14 2.76
N VAL A 15 -8.51 -0.10 1.88
CA VAL A 15 -8.26 -0.65 0.54
C VAL A 15 -8.61 0.41 -0.50
N ILE A 16 -7.65 0.73 -1.37
CA ILE A 16 -7.80 1.75 -2.41
C ILE A 16 -7.73 1.06 -3.77
N VAL A 17 -8.88 0.96 -4.43
CA VAL A 17 -9.02 0.34 -5.77
C VAL A 17 -9.47 1.37 -6.80
N GLY A 18 -9.26 1.06 -8.08
CA GLY A 18 -9.61 1.94 -9.19
C GLY A 18 -8.70 1.72 -10.41
N PRO A 19 -9.04 2.29 -11.57
CA PRO A 19 -8.28 2.13 -12.81
C PRO A 19 -6.87 2.72 -12.71
N THR A 20 -5.96 2.27 -13.57
CA THR A 20 -4.63 2.88 -13.70
C THR A 20 -4.75 4.39 -13.98
N ALA A 21 -3.82 5.18 -13.46
CA ALA A 21 -3.83 6.64 -13.54
C ALA A 21 -4.99 7.38 -12.82
N SER A 22 -5.81 6.70 -12.01
CA SER A 22 -6.90 7.34 -11.25
C SER A 22 -6.46 8.05 -9.95
N GLY A 23 -5.17 8.27 -9.73
CA GLY A 23 -4.65 8.96 -8.53
C GLY A 23 -4.58 8.11 -7.24
N LYS A 24 -4.66 6.77 -7.33
CA LYS A 24 -4.65 5.88 -6.14
C LYS A 24 -3.41 6.07 -5.26
N THR A 25 -2.23 6.12 -5.86
CA THR A 25 -0.96 6.26 -5.14
C THR A 25 -0.92 7.58 -4.35
N GLU A 26 -1.36 8.68 -4.96
CA GLU A 26 -1.44 9.98 -4.29
C GLU A 26 -2.38 9.95 -3.09
N LEU A 27 -3.55 9.32 -3.23
CA LEU A 27 -4.50 9.14 -2.14
C LEU A 27 -3.93 8.28 -1.02
N ALA A 28 -3.26 7.16 -1.37
CA ALA A 28 -2.63 6.27 -0.40
C ALA A 28 -1.59 7.01 0.44
N ILE A 29 -0.73 7.81 -0.19
CA ILE A 29 0.28 8.65 0.48
C ILE A 29 -0.38 9.66 1.42
N LYS A 30 -1.43 10.36 0.96
CA LYS A 30 -2.16 11.33 1.81
C LYS A 30 -2.76 10.67 3.05
N LEU A 31 -3.37 9.49 2.90
CA LEU A 31 -3.97 8.75 4.01
C LEU A 31 -2.91 8.18 4.95
N ALA A 32 -1.82 7.63 4.42
CA ALA A 32 -0.71 7.12 5.21
C ALA A 32 -0.07 8.23 6.05
N LYS A 33 0.13 9.45 5.51
CA LYS A 33 0.56 10.61 6.31
C LYS A 33 -0.43 10.97 7.42
N LYS A 34 -1.73 10.99 7.10
CA LYS A 34 -2.78 11.37 8.05
C LYS A 34 -2.89 10.40 9.23
N PHE A 35 -2.68 9.11 8.98
CA PHE A 35 -2.86 8.06 9.99
C PHE A 35 -1.55 7.48 10.52
N ASN A 36 -0.40 8.05 10.16
CA ASN A 36 0.93 7.49 10.43
C ASN A 36 1.00 6.00 10.04
N GLY A 37 0.49 5.70 8.85
CA GLY A 37 0.35 4.36 8.30
C GLY A 37 1.41 4.02 7.26
N GLU A 38 1.32 2.79 6.79
CA GLU A 38 2.24 2.20 5.82
C GLU A 38 1.45 1.70 4.61
N ILE A 39 2.11 1.55 3.45
CA ILE A 39 1.45 1.19 2.20
C ILE A 39 1.92 -0.19 1.75
N ILE A 40 0.96 -1.08 1.46
CA ILE A 40 1.23 -2.38 0.85
C ILE A 40 0.77 -2.29 -0.61
N ASN A 41 1.68 -2.49 -1.56
CA ASN A 41 1.33 -2.53 -2.97
C ASN A 41 0.52 -3.78 -3.31
N ALA A 42 -0.52 -3.63 -4.13
CA ALA A 42 -1.39 -4.72 -4.57
C ALA A 42 -1.52 -4.79 -6.10
N ASP A 43 -0.55 -4.22 -6.83
CA ASP A 43 -0.46 -4.26 -8.29
C ASP A 43 0.50 -5.38 -8.72
N SER A 44 0.00 -6.33 -9.50
CA SER A 44 0.77 -7.51 -9.92
C SER A 44 1.92 -7.21 -10.87
N ARG A 45 2.03 -5.99 -11.39
CA ARG A 45 3.11 -5.56 -12.29
C ARG A 45 4.18 -4.77 -11.57
N GLN A 46 3.82 -4.01 -10.53
CA GLN A 46 4.77 -3.18 -9.77
C GLN A 46 5.68 -3.99 -8.82
N VAL A 47 5.39 -5.28 -8.61
CA VAL A 47 6.26 -6.20 -7.86
C VAL A 47 7.60 -6.44 -8.55
N TYR A 48 7.68 -6.34 -9.89
CA TYR A 48 8.89 -6.73 -10.64
C TYR A 48 10.00 -5.66 -10.59
N LYS A 49 11.23 -6.13 -10.41
CA LYS A 49 12.46 -5.33 -10.43
C LYS A 49 12.74 -4.75 -11.82
N GLY A 50 13.12 -3.47 -11.85
CA GLY A 50 13.50 -2.76 -13.09
C GLY A 50 12.34 -2.43 -14.04
N MET A 51 11.10 -2.74 -13.65
CA MET A 51 9.89 -2.44 -14.44
C MET A 51 9.24 -1.10 -14.02
N ASP A 52 10.02 -0.05 -13.80
CA ASP A 52 9.52 1.14 -13.09
C ASP A 52 8.62 2.04 -13.95
N ILE A 53 9.08 2.39 -15.16
CA ILE A 53 8.41 3.35 -16.04
C ILE A 53 7.08 2.77 -16.56
N GLY A 54 7.12 1.56 -17.15
CA GLY A 54 5.96 0.94 -17.78
C GLY A 54 4.87 0.47 -16.80
N THR A 55 5.16 0.47 -15.50
CA THR A 55 4.18 0.12 -14.45
C THR A 55 3.76 1.32 -13.61
N ALA A 56 4.28 2.52 -13.92
CA ALA A 56 4.06 3.74 -13.12
C ALA A 56 4.38 3.52 -11.63
N LYS A 57 5.50 2.85 -11.35
CA LYS A 57 5.97 2.61 -9.98
C LYS A 57 6.35 3.96 -9.34
N PRO A 58 5.91 4.24 -8.10
CA PRO A 58 6.30 5.48 -7.43
C PRO A 58 7.81 5.52 -7.19
N THR A 59 8.41 6.69 -7.42
CA THR A 59 9.79 6.98 -7.05
C THR A 59 9.93 7.17 -5.54
N LYS A 60 11.17 7.09 -5.02
CA LYS A 60 11.45 7.31 -3.58
C LYS A 60 10.99 8.69 -3.10
N ASP A 61 11.14 9.72 -3.94
CA ASP A 61 10.72 11.08 -3.61
C ASP A 61 9.19 11.18 -3.54
N GLU A 62 8.48 10.53 -4.47
CA GLU A 62 7.01 10.46 -4.46
C GLU A 62 6.46 9.70 -3.26
N MET A 63 7.17 8.68 -2.76
CA MET A 63 6.79 7.95 -1.54
C MET A 63 6.82 8.85 -0.29
N LYS A 64 7.53 9.98 -0.32
CA LYS A 64 7.61 10.97 0.77
C LYS A 64 8.00 10.35 2.12
N GLY A 65 8.91 9.38 2.11
CA GLY A 65 9.41 8.68 3.29
C GLY A 65 8.47 7.65 3.91
N ILE A 66 7.31 7.37 3.29
CA ILE A 66 6.34 6.39 3.77
C ILE A 66 6.83 4.98 3.40
N PRO A 67 6.82 4.02 4.34
CA PRO A 67 7.14 2.63 4.02
C PRO A 67 6.19 2.07 2.95
N HIS A 68 6.77 1.58 1.85
CA HIS A 68 6.07 0.88 0.79
C HIS A 68 6.58 -0.56 0.69
N TYR A 69 5.67 -1.52 0.75
CA TYR A 69 5.96 -2.94 0.62
C TYR A 69 5.46 -3.49 -0.70
N LEU A 70 5.99 -4.66 -1.10
CA LEU A 70 5.63 -5.36 -2.32
C LEU A 70 5.91 -4.58 -3.61
N LEU A 71 6.91 -3.70 -3.56
CA LEU A 71 7.58 -3.13 -4.74
C LEU A 71 8.94 -3.80 -4.86
N ASP A 72 9.35 -4.15 -6.08
CA ASP A 72 10.68 -4.73 -6.34
C ASP A 72 10.99 -5.99 -5.52
N VAL A 73 10.07 -6.96 -5.50
CA VAL A 73 10.23 -8.27 -4.82
C VAL A 73 10.79 -9.31 -5.76
#